data_AF-A0A8S3UBD8-F1
#
_entry.id   AF-A0A8S3UBD8-F1
#
_cell.length_a   1.000
_cell.length_b   1.000
_cell.length_c   1.000
_cell.angle_alpha   90.00
_cell.angle_beta   90.00
_cell.angle_gamma   90.00
#
_symmetry.space_group_name_H-M   'P 1'
#
loop_
_entity.id
_entity.type
_entity.pdbx_description
1 polymer ?
#
loop_
_entity_poly.entity_id
_entity_poly.type
_entity_poly.pdbx_seq_one_letter_code
_entity_poly.pdbx_strand_id
1 'polypeptide(L)'
;MDSLNCSNSTIELIGKITKGDIVVTMVTSCLSIGGAFAIFLTSGRKVYRGRSLSEPRKFLVYLTIADFFIALGFLYGAVHFLRDNSANYEVKDPGCIAQSFVTTMASLCSFWWTSIISFNFWWTYTCYANDNSIFGSINNSTRKSTWNVKIYVYHILSWIVPAIIIVTALSKGVLGADNSVGSGPWCWISANLSVKEQTIWMAVSGKGWEILMYFSCFGFYILLKFRQMWERSRQRKMQEQFGSTTPLIPRTRCNQQPPEHKLSFIFLWIVEIVLRISGTVRFIMTALRRHACISPPFYEHVDVILMHFQSFGDCAQAFCSFLIFCVFRRLFRYINNRNGNTNLSHEAS
;
A
#
# COMPACT_ATOMS: atom_id res chain seq x y z
N MET A 1 36.51 -7.73 -27.07
CA MET A 1 35.52 -8.16 -26.06
C MET A 1 34.53 -7.04 -26.01
N ASP A 2 33.59 -7.09 -26.95
CA ASP A 2 32.86 -5.92 -27.40
C ASP A 2 31.60 -5.81 -26.56
N SER A 3 31.57 -4.80 -25.70
CA SER A 3 30.36 -4.32 -25.05
C SER A 3 29.41 -3.82 -26.12
N LEU A 4 28.52 -4.71 -26.59
CA LEU A 4 27.40 -4.37 -27.45
C LEU A 4 26.57 -3.26 -26.78
N ASN A 5 26.76 -2.04 -27.25
CA ASN A 5 25.96 -0.87 -26.91
C ASN A 5 24.52 -1.08 -27.38
N CYS A 6 23.68 -1.65 -26.51
CA CYS A 6 22.22 -1.59 -26.64
C CYS A 6 21.66 -0.16 -26.46
N SER A 7 22.49 0.89 -26.28
CA SER A 7 22.07 2.18 -25.69
C SER A 7 21.50 3.23 -26.65
N ASN A 8 21.82 3.22 -27.95
CA ASN A 8 21.58 4.42 -28.78
C ASN A 8 20.35 4.34 -29.70
N SER A 9 19.83 3.15 -30.02
CA SER A 9 18.65 2.99 -30.88
C SER A 9 17.37 2.58 -30.11
N THR A 10 17.46 2.36 -28.79
CA THR A 10 16.39 1.79 -27.97
C THR A 10 15.60 2.79 -27.13
N ILE A 11 16.01 4.07 -27.13
CA ILE A 11 15.36 5.15 -26.33
C ILE A 11 14.11 5.71 -27.02
N GLU A 12 13.99 5.61 -28.35
CA GLU A 12 12.89 6.24 -29.12
C GLU A 12 11.52 5.54 -29.03
N LEU A 13 11.42 4.32 -28.47
CA LEU A 13 10.17 3.55 -28.47
C LEU A 13 9.82 2.95 -27.10
N ILE A 14 9.82 3.79 -26.05
CA ILE A 14 9.15 3.46 -24.78
C ILE A 14 7.79 4.16 -24.79
N GLY A 15 6.73 3.41 -24.47
CA GLY A 15 5.33 3.68 -24.86
C GLY A 15 4.93 5.15 -24.84
N LYS A 16 4.45 5.65 -26.00
CA LYS A 16 3.85 6.98 -26.08
C LYS A 16 2.67 7.04 -25.10
N ILE A 17 2.78 7.89 -24.08
CA ILE A 17 1.67 8.22 -23.18
C ILE A 17 0.46 8.58 -24.05
N THR A 18 -0.64 7.86 -23.87
CA THR A 18 -1.85 8.16 -24.61
C THR A 18 -2.68 9.22 -23.87
N LYS A 19 -3.55 9.92 -24.59
CA LYS A 19 -4.54 10.80 -23.94
C LYS A 19 -5.43 10.03 -22.95
N GLY A 20 -5.64 8.73 -23.19
CA GLY A 20 -6.39 7.86 -22.29
C GLY A 20 -5.71 7.71 -20.92
N ASP A 21 -4.39 7.52 -20.88
CA ASP A 21 -3.63 7.38 -19.63
C ASP A 21 -3.76 8.61 -18.73
N ILE A 22 -3.70 9.78 -19.34
CA ILE A 22 -3.82 11.06 -18.65
C ILE A 22 -5.22 11.20 -18.05
N VAL A 23 -6.26 10.97 -18.85
CA VAL A 23 -7.66 11.06 -18.39
C VAL A 23 -7.93 10.08 -17.26
N VAL A 24 -7.46 8.84 -17.40
CA VAL A 24 -7.58 7.81 -16.35
C VAL A 24 -6.89 8.29 -15.07
N THR A 25 -5.63 8.73 -15.16
CA THR A 25 -4.85 9.24 -14.02
C THR A 25 -5.56 10.38 -13.30
N MET A 26 -6.10 11.35 -14.04
CA MET A 26 -6.81 12.50 -13.46
C MET A 26 -8.07 12.06 -12.72
N VAL A 27 -8.92 11.26 -13.39
CA VAL A 27 -10.21 10.82 -12.81
C VAL A 27 -9.98 9.97 -11.57
N THR A 28 -9.05 9.00 -11.64
CA THR A 28 -8.73 8.13 -10.50
C THR A 28 -8.11 8.93 -9.35
N SER A 29 -7.24 9.89 -9.63
CA SER A 29 -6.66 10.78 -8.61
C SER A 29 -7.73 11.62 -7.91
N CYS A 30 -8.69 12.19 -8.66
CA CYS A 30 -9.82 12.94 -8.09
C CYS A 30 -10.70 12.05 -7.18
N LEU A 31 -11.00 10.82 -7.61
CA LEU A 31 -11.74 9.84 -6.79
C LEU A 31 -10.97 9.47 -5.53
N SER A 32 -9.65 9.32 -5.63
CA SER A 32 -8.74 9.00 -4.53
C SER A 32 -8.67 10.12 -3.50
N ILE A 33 -8.54 11.37 -3.95
CA ILE A 33 -8.61 12.57 -3.11
C ILE A 33 -9.97 12.62 -2.38
N GLY A 34 -11.08 12.42 -3.10
CA GLY A 34 -12.41 12.35 -2.49
C GLY A 34 -12.55 11.24 -1.45
N GLY A 35 -11.99 10.06 -1.74
CA GLY A 35 -11.93 8.93 -0.81
C GLY A 35 -11.12 9.25 0.45
N ALA A 36 -9.96 9.88 0.31
CA ALA A 36 -9.12 10.32 1.42
C ALA A 36 -9.87 11.32 2.32
N PHE A 37 -10.51 12.34 1.73
CA PHE A 37 -11.33 13.30 2.47
C PHE A 37 -12.47 12.61 3.23
N ALA A 38 -13.15 11.65 2.61
CA ALA A 38 -14.20 10.89 3.29
C ALA A 38 -13.65 10.09 4.50
N ILE A 39 -12.46 9.50 4.39
CA ILE A 39 -11.79 8.82 5.52
C ILE A 39 -11.43 9.81 6.62
N PHE A 40 -10.88 10.98 6.28
CA PHE A 40 -10.54 12.03 7.24
C PHE A 40 -11.79 12.56 7.94
N LEU A 41 -12.86 12.90 7.21
CA LEU A 41 -14.12 13.37 7.77
C LEU A 41 -14.76 12.34 8.71
N THR A 42 -14.80 11.07 8.29
CA THR A 42 -15.41 10.01 9.11
C THR A 42 -14.57 9.68 10.36
N SER A 43 -13.25 9.87 10.30
CA SER A 43 -12.36 9.71 11.46
C SER A 43 -12.41 10.93 12.38
N GLY A 44 -12.37 12.13 11.82
CA GLY A 44 -12.48 13.40 12.54
C GLY A 44 -13.82 13.54 13.28
N ARG A 45 -14.93 13.15 12.65
CA ARG A 45 -16.25 13.14 13.31
C ARG A 45 -16.30 12.21 14.53
N LYS A 46 -15.53 11.12 14.56
CA LYS A 46 -15.43 10.25 15.75
C LYS A 46 -14.65 10.94 16.86
N VAL A 47 -13.51 11.54 16.53
CA VAL A 47 -12.67 12.29 17.47
C VAL A 47 -13.45 13.46 18.07
N TYR A 48 -14.13 14.25 17.23
CA TYR A 48 -14.96 15.38 17.65
C TYR A 48 -16.07 14.96 18.62
N ARG A 49 -16.66 13.76 18.44
CA ARG A 49 -17.67 13.19 19.34
C ARG A 49 -17.07 12.59 20.63
N GLY A 50 -15.82 12.91 20.96
CA GLY A 50 -15.11 12.41 22.14
C GLY A 50 -14.75 10.92 22.07
N ARG A 51 -14.86 10.27 20.90
CA ARG A 51 -14.53 8.84 20.76
C ARG A 51 -13.08 8.66 20.31
N SER A 52 -12.30 7.92 21.10
CA SER A 52 -10.95 7.51 20.71
C SER A 52 -10.99 6.61 19.47
N LEU A 53 -10.09 6.86 18.52
CA LEU A 53 -9.94 5.99 17.35
C LEU A 53 -9.35 4.64 17.77
N SER A 54 -9.94 3.55 17.27
CA SER A 54 -9.35 2.22 17.40
C SER A 54 -7.97 2.18 16.73
N GLU A 55 -7.03 1.40 17.25
CA GLU A 55 -5.67 1.25 16.68
C GLU A 55 -5.67 1.04 15.15
N PRO A 56 -6.48 0.14 14.56
CA PRO A 56 -6.47 -0.07 13.13
C PRO A 56 -6.97 1.14 12.32
N ARG A 57 -7.82 1.98 12.94
CA ARG A 57 -8.32 3.21 12.31
C ARG A 57 -7.27 4.31 12.32
N LYS A 58 -6.38 4.35 13.33
CA LYS A 58 -5.23 5.26 13.36
C LYS A 58 -4.27 4.92 12.23
N PHE A 59 -3.91 3.64 12.08
CA PHE A 59 -3.07 3.19 10.97
C PHE A 59 -3.66 3.51 9.60
N LEU A 60 -4.97 3.28 9.41
CA LEU A 60 -5.64 3.65 8.17
C LEU A 60 -5.51 5.15 7.87
N VAL A 61 -5.64 6.03 8.87
CA VAL A 61 -5.49 7.47 8.67
C VAL A 61 -4.07 7.81 8.24
N TYR A 62 -3.04 7.23 8.86
CA TYR A 62 -1.65 7.51 8.48
C TYR A 62 -1.31 7.02 7.08
N LEU A 63 -1.79 5.84 6.69
CA LEU A 63 -1.68 5.33 5.33
C LEU A 63 -2.39 6.27 4.33
N THR A 64 -3.62 6.68 4.66
CA THR A 64 -4.42 7.60 3.82
C THR A 64 -3.74 8.96 3.62
N ILE A 65 -2.99 9.46 4.61
CA ILE A 65 -2.20 10.70 4.45
C ILE A 65 -1.16 10.52 3.34
N ALA A 66 -0.44 9.40 3.32
CA ALA A 66 0.51 9.11 2.26
C ALA A 66 -0.20 8.99 0.91
N ASP A 67 -1.26 8.19 0.82
CA ASP A 67 -2.00 7.97 -0.43
C ASP A 67 -2.66 9.24 -0.98
N PHE A 68 -3.06 10.16 -0.10
CA PHE A 68 -3.54 11.49 -0.49
C PHE A 68 -2.47 12.30 -1.23
N PHE A 69 -1.24 12.33 -0.72
CA PHE A 69 -0.13 13.03 -1.39
C PHE A 69 0.30 12.34 -2.69
N ILE A 70 0.20 11.01 -2.77
CA ILE A 70 0.38 10.26 -4.02
C ILE A 70 -0.62 10.76 -5.07
N ALA A 71 -1.91 10.76 -4.74
CA ALA A 71 -2.97 11.19 -5.66
C ALA A 71 -2.85 12.66 -6.06
N LEU A 72 -2.49 13.56 -5.13
CA LEU A 72 -2.24 14.96 -5.45
C LEU A 72 -1.09 15.14 -6.44
N GLY A 73 0.01 14.43 -6.23
CA GLY A 73 1.17 14.56 -7.12
C GLY A 73 0.93 13.94 -8.49
N PHE A 74 0.18 12.83 -8.61
CA PHE A 74 -0.22 12.30 -9.92
C PHE A 74 -1.22 13.20 -10.63
N LEU A 75 -2.16 13.81 -9.91
CA LEU A 75 -3.05 14.81 -10.48
C LEU A 75 -2.26 16.02 -11.02
N TYR A 76 -1.29 16.51 -10.24
CA TYR A 76 -0.40 17.59 -10.70
C TYR A 76 0.37 17.17 -11.95
N GLY A 77 0.99 15.98 -11.94
CA GLY A 77 1.73 15.44 -13.08
C GLY A 77 0.89 15.38 -14.36
N ALA A 78 -0.33 14.83 -14.26
CA ALA A 78 -1.24 14.71 -15.39
C ALA A 78 -1.71 16.07 -15.93
N VAL A 79 -2.06 17.03 -15.05
CA VAL A 79 -2.45 18.38 -15.45
C VAL A 79 -1.29 19.13 -16.10
N HIS A 80 -0.09 19.02 -15.53
CA HIS A 80 1.10 19.64 -16.07
C HIS A 80 1.47 19.06 -17.43
N PHE A 81 1.35 17.73 -17.61
CA PHE A 81 1.55 17.06 -18.91
C PHE A 81 0.55 17.55 -19.99
N LEU A 82 -0.70 17.84 -19.62
CA LEU A 82 -1.69 18.43 -20.53
C LEU A 82 -1.36 19.87 -20.92
N ARG A 83 -0.81 20.65 -19.99
CA ARG A 83 -0.57 22.08 -20.18
C ARG A 83 0.61 22.33 -21.12
N ASP A 84 1.72 21.63 -20.92
CA ASP A 84 2.99 22.02 -21.56
C ASP A 84 3.21 21.35 -22.93
N ASN A 85 2.25 20.53 -23.39
CA ASN A 85 2.33 19.66 -24.58
C ASN A 85 3.56 18.73 -24.53
N SER A 86 3.37 17.45 -24.83
CA SER A 86 4.41 16.38 -24.74
C SER A 86 5.81 16.66 -25.33
N ALA A 87 6.01 17.73 -26.11
CA ALA A 87 7.28 18.09 -26.74
C ALA A 87 8.23 18.97 -25.88
N ASN A 88 7.75 19.67 -24.85
CA ASN A 88 8.55 20.66 -24.09
C ASN A 88 8.70 20.32 -22.61
N TYR A 89 8.71 19.03 -22.26
CA TYR A 89 8.93 18.61 -20.88
C TYR A 89 10.41 18.84 -20.51
N GLU A 90 10.73 20.03 -20.03
CA GLU A 90 12.10 20.35 -19.65
C GLU A 90 12.55 19.47 -18.47
N VAL A 91 13.71 18.83 -18.64
CA VAL A 91 14.32 17.93 -17.64
C VAL A 91 14.56 18.63 -16.28
N LYS A 92 14.54 19.98 -16.25
CA LYS A 92 14.78 20.82 -15.07
C LYS A 92 13.56 21.63 -14.60
N ASP A 93 12.33 21.27 -15.01
CA ASP A 93 11.16 21.96 -14.48
C ASP A 93 11.06 21.82 -12.94
N PRO A 94 11.09 22.93 -12.16
CA PRO A 94 10.95 22.87 -10.71
C PRO A 94 9.65 22.21 -10.26
N GLY A 95 8.58 22.34 -11.05
CA GLY A 95 7.28 21.71 -10.78
C GLY A 95 7.36 20.19 -10.80
N CYS A 96 7.97 19.62 -11.84
CA CYS A 96 8.27 18.20 -11.98
C CYS A 96 9.18 17.67 -10.85
N ILE A 97 10.21 18.42 -10.46
CA ILE A 97 11.10 18.04 -9.34
C ILE A 97 10.32 18.02 -8.03
N ALA A 98 9.49 19.03 -7.77
CA ALA A 98 8.66 19.08 -6.58
C ALA A 98 7.62 17.95 -6.56
N GLN A 99 6.97 17.68 -7.69
CA GLN A 99 6.01 16.59 -7.80
C GLN A 99 6.66 15.23 -7.57
N SER A 100 7.80 14.95 -8.23
CA SER A 100 8.54 13.69 -8.06
C SER A 100 9.02 13.52 -6.63
N PHE A 101 9.48 14.58 -5.96
CA PHE A 101 9.81 14.53 -4.54
C PHE A 101 8.61 14.10 -3.69
N VAL A 102 7.47 14.78 -3.83
CA VAL A 102 6.27 14.51 -3.01
C VAL A 102 5.70 13.11 -3.27
N THR A 103 5.53 12.71 -4.53
CA THR A 103 4.94 11.40 -4.86
C THR A 103 5.84 10.24 -4.46
N THR A 104 7.15 10.38 -4.65
CA THR A 104 8.11 9.32 -4.31
C THR A 104 8.20 9.15 -2.80
N MET A 105 8.30 10.27 -2.07
CA MET A 105 8.26 10.29 -0.61
C MET A 105 6.98 9.64 -0.07
N ALA A 106 5.83 10.07 -0.58
CA ALA A 106 4.54 9.54 -0.17
C ALA A 106 4.39 8.05 -0.50
N SER A 107 4.87 7.60 -1.66
CA SER A 107 4.87 6.18 -2.04
C SER A 107 5.68 5.33 -1.09
N LEU A 108 6.91 5.76 -0.73
CA LEU A 108 7.72 5.07 0.27
C LEU A 108 6.98 5.01 1.62
N CYS A 109 6.44 6.13 2.08
CA CYS A 109 5.67 6.16 3.33
C CYS A 109 4.50 5.17 3.31
N SER A 110 3.76 5.07 2.19
CA SER A 110 2.66 4.13 1.99
C SER A 110 3.12 2.67 2.07
N PHE A 111 4.27 2.31 1.46
CA PHE A 111 4.86 0.97 1.57
C PHE A 111 5.24 0.59 3.00
N TRP A 112 5.85 1.52 3.73
CA TRP A 112 6.23 1.30 5.12
C TRP A 112 4.99 1.14 6.00
N TRP A 113 4.00 2.02 5.88
CA TRP A 113 2.75 1.91 6.64
C TRP A 113 2.03 0.58 6.37
N THR A 114 1.95 0.16 5.11
CA THR A 114 1.34 -1.12 4.74
C THR A 114 2.08 -2.31 5.38
N SER A 115 3.41 -2.31 5.34
CA SER A 115 4.23 -3.33 6.00
C SER A 115 4.04 -3.35 7.51
N ILE A 116 4.03 -2.18 8.15
CA ILE A 116 3.82 -2.03 9.60
C ILE A 116 2.44 -2.51 10.02
N ILE A 117 1.40 -2.22 9.23
CA ILE A 117 0.04 -2.71 9.49
C ILE A 117 0.05 -4.24 9.53
N SER A 118 0.60 -4.89 8.50
CA SER A 118 0.71 -6.35 8.42
C SER A 118 1.48 -6.95 9.60
N PHE A 119 2.63 -6.36 9.95
CA PHE A 119 3.40 -6.75 11.14
C PHE A 119 2.60 -6.58 12.43
N ASN A 120 1.92 -5.44 12.60
CA ASN A 120 1.16 -5.14 13.80
C ASN A 120 0.02 -6.13 14.01
N PHE A 121 -0.67 -6.53 12.93
CA PHE A 121 -1.69 -7.58 12.99
C PHE A 121 -1.12 -8.92 13.44
N TRP A 122 -0.02 -9.35 12.83
CA TRP A 122 0.65 -10.59 13.21
C TRP A 122 1.14 -10.56 14.67
N TRP A 123 1.82 -9.49 15.08
CA TRP A 123 2.32 -9.31 16.44
C TRP A 123 1.20 -9.34 17.47
N THR A 124 0.16 -8.55 17.23
CA THR A 124 -0.99 -8.44 18.13
C THR A 124 -1.67 -9.78 18.28
N TYR A 125 -1.91 -10.51 17.19
CA TYR A 125 -2.47 -11.85 17.24
C TYR A 125 -1.61 -12.81 18.08
N THR A 126 -0.30 -12.82 17.84
CA THR A 126 0.65 -13.71 18.52
C THR A 126 0.73 -13.41 20.03
N CYS A 127 0.74 -12.14 20.41
CA CYS A 127 0.73 -11.75 21.82
C CYS A 127 -0.57 -12.12 22.54
N TYR A 128 -1.73 -12.00 21.88
CA TYR A 128 -3.01 -12.41 22.47
C TYR A 128 -3.16 -13.92 22.62
N ALA A 129 -2.61 -14.69 21.69
CA ALA A 129 -2.67 -16.15 21.73
C ALA A 129 -1.79 -16.76 22.83
N ASN A 130 -0.79 -16.02 23.30
CA ASN A 130 0.18 -16.48 24.27
C ASN A 130 -0.13 -15.90 25.67
N ASP A 131 -1.33 -16.19 26.19
CA ASP A 131 -1.76 -15.85 27.56
C ASP A 131 -0.88 -16.53 28.64
N ASN A 132 -0.01 -17.47 28.24
CA ASN A 132 1.01 -18.13 29.08
C ASN A 132 2.44 -17.61 28.85
N SER A 133 2.66 -16.61 27.98
CA SER A 133 3.96 -15.95 27.93
C SER A 133 4.14 -15.04 29.14
N ILE A 134 5.38 -14.75 29.52
CA ILE A 134 5.77 -13.81 30.60
C ILE A 134 5.03 -12.44 30.52
N PHE A 135 4.42 -12.13 29.37
CA PHE A 135 3.67 -10.91 29.07
C PHE A 135 2.13 -11.08 29.04
N GLY A 136 1.58 -12.26 29.36
CA GLY A 136 0.12 -12.50 29.42
C GLY A 136 -0.58 -11.76 30.57
N SER A 137 0.16 -11.44 31.63
CA SER A 137 -0.27 -10.59 32.75
C SER A 137 0.10 -9.12 32.54
N ILE A 138 -0.03 -8.60 31.30
CA ILE A 138 0.12 -7.16 31.06
C ILE A 138 -1.19 -6.48 31.47
N ASN A 139 -1.16 -5.86 32.65
CA ASN A 139 -2.13 -4.87 33.10
C ASN A 139 -2.32 -3.76 32.05
N ASN A 140 -3.55 -3.20 31.97
CA ASN A 140 -3.94 -2.20 30.96
C ASN A 140 -2.98 -0.99 30.87
N SER A 141 -2.32 -0.64 31.98
CA SER A 141 -1.30 0.41 32.05
C SER A 141 -0.05 0.07 31.21
N THR A 142 0.50 -1.13 31.38
CA THR A 142 1.70 -1.59 30.65
C THR A 142 1.40 -1.77 29.16
N ARG A 143 0.19 -2.22 28.80
CA ARG A 143 -0.27 -2.29 27.40
C ARG A 143 -0.30 -0.92 26.72
N LYS A 144 -0.78 0.10 27.43
CA LYS A 144 -0.82 1.49 26.93
C LYS A 144 0.60 2.05 26.76
N SER A 145 1.50 1.75 27.69
CA SER A 145 2.93 2.13 27.60
C SER A 145 3.61 1.50 26.38
N THR A 146 3.44 0.19 26.17
CA THR A 146 4.00 -0.53 25.00
C THR A 146 3.44 0.00 23.68
N TRP A 147 2.14 0.34 23.62
CA TRP A 147 1.56 0.96 22.42
C TRP A 147 2.20 2.31 22.10
N ASN A 148 2.43 3.16 23.11
CA ASN A 148 3.04 4.47 22.92
C ASN A 148 4.45 4.36 22.33
N VAL A 149 5.30 3.48 22.87
CA VAL A 149 6.64 3.26 22.32
C VAL A 149 6.57 2.73 20.89
N LYS A 150 5.71 1.73 20.64
CA LYS A 150 5.56 1.13 19.30
C LYS A 150 5.13 2.16 18.25
N ILE A 151 4.17 3.02 18.58
CA ILE A 151 3.67 3.99 17.60
C ILE A 151 4.73 5.05 17.26
N TYR A 152 5.56 5.47 18.23
CA TYR A 152 6.70 6.36 17.94
C TYR A 152 7.70 5.70 16.98
N VAL A 153 8.08 4.45 17.24
CA VAL A 153 8.97 3.69 16.35
C VAL A 153 8.36 3.58 14.94
N TYR A 154 7.06 3.28 14.85
CA TYR A 154 6.38 3.20 13.55
C TYR A 154 6.38 4.53 12.80
N HIS A 155 6.17 5.66 13.47
CA HIS A 155 6.27 6.98 12.83
C HIS A 155 7.69 7.28 12.35
N ILE A 156 8.72 6.93 13.12
CA ILE A 156 10.12 7.12 12.71
C ILE A 156 10.40 6.31 11.44
N LEU A 157 10.03 5.03 11.42
CA LEU A 157 10.25 4.16 10.26
C LEU A 157 9.45 4.59 9.03
N SER A 158 8.18 4.96 9.21
CA SER A 158 7.29 5.27 8.08
C SER A 158 7.42 6.67 7.52
N TRP A 159 8.00 7.62 8.26
CA TRP A 159 8.15 9.00 7.80
C TRP A 159 9.61 9.43 7.68
N ILE A 160 10.43 9.17 8.69
CA ILE A 160 11.81 9.70 8.73
C ILE A 160 12.71 8.93 7.77
N VAL A 161 12.62 7.60 7.74
CA VAL A 161 13.44 6.79 6.83
C VAL A 161 13.15 7.12 5.35
N PRO A 162 11.88 7.16 4.87
CA PRO A 162 11.56 7.69 3.56
C PRO A 162 12.11 9.10 3.30
N ALA A 163 12.00 10.00 4.28
CA ALA A 163 12.46 11.38 4.12
C ALA A 163 13.96 11.44 3.84
N ILE A 164 14.77 10.68 4.58
CA ILE A 164 16.22 10.62 4.40
C ILE A 164 16.57 10.12 2.99
N ILE A 165 15.90 9.08 2.51
CA ILE A 165 16.14 8.51 1.17
C ILE A 165 15.85 9.56 0.08
N ILE A 166 14.72 10.26 0.17
CA ILE A 166 14.29 11.19 -0.87
C ILE A 166 15.02 12.54 -0.78
N VAL A 167 15.37 13.01 0.41
CA VAL A 167 16.25 14.19 0.56
C VAL A 167 17.63 13.88 -0.03
N THR A 168 18.15 12.66 0.16
CA THR A 168 19.40 12.23 -0.49
C THR A 168 19.26 12.23 -2.01
N ALA A 169 18.14 11.71 -2.53
CA ALA A 169 17.86 11.71 -3.97
C ALA A 169 17.78 13.16 -4.54
N LEU A 170 17.09 14.05 -3.83
CA LEU A 170 17.00 15.47 -4.18
C LEU A 170 18.38 16.14 -4.18
N SER A 171 19.18 15.92 -3.14
CA SER A 171 20.53 16.51 -3.01
C SER A 171 21.48 16.09 -4.13
N LYS A 172 21.26 14.89 -4.70
CA LYS A 172 22.03 14.37 -5.83
C LYS A 172 21.45 14.75 -7.20
N GLY A 173 20.36 15.53 -7.23
CA GLY A 173 19.73 15.98 -8.47
C GLY A 173 19.17 14.84 -9.32
N VAL A 174 18.77 13.72 -8.70
CA VAL A 174 18.31 12.54 -9.44
C VAL A 174 16.80 12.53 -9.72
N LEU A 175 16.05 13.43 -9.07
CA LEU A 175 14.61 13.57 -9.24
C LEU A 175 14.31 14.48 -10.45
N GLY A 176 13.28 14.14 -11.22
CA GLY A 176 12.85 14.96 -12.36
C GLY A 176 12.15 14.16 -13.46
N ALA A 177 12.18 14.72 -14.66
CA ALA A 177 11.51 14.16 -15.83
C ALA A 177 12.18 12.86 -16.26
N ASP A 178 11.41 11.78 -16.33
CA ASP A 178 11.88 10.44 -16.70
C ASP A 178 11.58 10.07 -18.15
N ASN A 179 10.98 10.98 -18.92
CA ASN A 179 10.56 10.78 -20.31
C ASN A 179 9.66 9.53 -20.48
N SER A 180 8.80 9.22 -19.50
CA SER A 180 7.89 8.05 -19.52
C SER A 180 8.61 6.69 -19.44
N VAL A 181 9.87 6.69 -19.01
CA VAL A 181 10.64 5.46 -18.80
C VAL A 181 10.14 4.75 -17.55
N GLY A 182 9.29 3.73 -17.74
CA GLY A 182 8.79 2.91 -16.63
C GLY A 182 7.87 3.67 -15.65
N SER A 183 7.39 4.84 -16.06
CA SER A 183 6.44 5.70 -15.35
C SER A 183 5.19 5.96 -16.21
N GLY A 184 4.16 6.57 -15.61
CA GLY A 184 2.97 7.06 -16.31
C GLY A 184 3.11 8.55 -16.67
N PRO A 185 2.00 9.30 -16.79
CA PRO A 185 2.01 10.74 -17.08
C PRO A 185 2.45 11.62 -15.89
N TRP A 186 3.57 11.30 -15.25
CA TRP A 186 4.13 12.02 -14.09
C TRP A 186 5.64 11.89 -14.02
N CYS A 187 6.29 12.75 -13.23
CA CYS A 187 7.72 12.71 -12.97
C CYS A 187 8.13 11.73 -11.88
N TRP A 188 9.34 11.19 -12.04
CA TRP A 188 9.98 10.34 -11.04
C TRP A 188 11.51 10.51 -11.02
N ILE A 189 12.26 9.76 -11.85
CA ILE A 189 13.74 9.74 -11.84
C ILE A 189 14.29 10.28 -13.16
N SER A 190 15.14 11.30 -13.08
CA SER A 190 15.67 12.03 -14.23
C SER A 190 16.25 11.12 -15.31
N ALA A 191 15.85 11.34 -16.56
CA ALA A 191 16.39 10.65 -17.73
C ALA A 191 17.84 11.05 -18.06
N ASN A 192 18.40 12.07 -17.40
CA ASN A 192 19.78 12.53 -17.59
C ASN A 192 20.84 11.64 -16.90
N LEU A 193 20.40 10.62 -16.15
CA LEU A 193 21.27 9.68 -15.46
C LEU A 193 21.72 8.55 -16.39
N SER A 194 22.86 7.92 -16.08
CA SER A 194 23.24 6.69 -16.77
C SER A 194 22.20 5.59 -16.52
N VAL A 195 22.01 4.67 -17.47
CA VAL A 195 21.02 3.59 -17.38
C VAL A 195 21.14 2.79 -16.07
N LYS A 196 22.38 2.53 -15.64
CA LYS A 196 22.69 1.84 -14.38
C LYS A 196 22.29 2.68 -13.16
N GLU A 197 22.66 3.95 -13.13
CA GLU A 197 22.30 4.84 -12.03
C GLU A 197 20.79 5.07 -11.95
N GLN A 198 20.13 5.30 -13.08
CA GLN A 198 18.68 5.47 -13.15
C GLN A 198 17.98 4.24 -12.57
N THR A 199 18.37 3.03 -12.98
CA THR A 199 17.76 1.78 -12.49
C THR A 199 17.97 1.59 -10.98
N ILE A 200 19.17 1.92 -10.47
CA ILE A 200 19.47 1.84 -9.03
C ILE A 200 18.60 2.83 -8.26
N TRP A 201 18.49 4.08 -8.73
CA TRP A 201 17.66 5.09 -8.08
C TRP A 201 16.18 4.74 -8.13
N MET A 202 15.68 4.18 -9.24
CA MET A 202 14.32 3.66 -9.35
C MET A 202 14.04 2.54 -8.33
N ALA A 203 15.02 1.65 -8.10
CA ALA A 203 14.90 0.61 -7.07
C ALA A 203 14.93 1.19 -5.64
N VAL A 204 15.91 2.05 -5.33
CA VAL A 204 16.16 2.61 -3.99
C VAL A 204 15.06 3.57 -3.54
N SER A 205 14.50 4.35 -4.47
CA SER A 205 13.48 5.37 -4.18
C SER A 205 12.04 4.86 -4.33
N GLY A 206 11.82 3.64 -4.82
CA GLY A 206 10.47 3.14 -5.03
C GLY A 206 10.38 1.63 -5.17
N LYS A 207 10.70 1.11 -6.36
CA LYS A 207 10.30 -0.25 -6.78
C LYS A 207 10.93 -1.37 -5.94
N GLY A 208 12.12 -1.17 -5.39
CA GLY A 208 12.72 -2.12 -4.44
C GLY A 208 11.91 -2.24 -3.14
N TRP A 209 11.44 -1.11 -2.60
CA TRP A 209 10.61 -1.08 -1.41
C TRP A 209 9.20 -1.61 -1.66
N GLU A 210 8.65 -1.37 -2.86
CA GLU A 210 7.38 -1.94 -3.29
C GLU A 210 7.45 -3.48 -3.27
N ILE A 211 8.48 -4.06 -3.89
CA ILE A 211 8.72 -5.52 -3.90
C ILE A 211 8.95 -6.04 -2.47
N LEU A 212 9.74 -5.35 -1.66
CA LEU A 212 9.99 -5.75 -0.26
C LEU A 212 8.69 -5.74 0.56
N MET A 213 7.80 -4.78 0.32
CA MET A 213 6.49 -4.72 0.96
C MET A 213 5.63 -5.94 0.60
N TYR A 214 5.64 -6.37 -0.67
CA TYR A 214 4.92 -7.57 -1.10
C TYR A 214 5.34 -8.82 -0.32
N PHE A 215 6.65 -9.07 -0.25
CA PHE A 215 7.20 -10.21 0.49
C PHE A 215 6.95 -10.09 1.99
N SER A 216 7.06 -8.88 2.56
CA SER A 216 6.83 -8.65 3.99
C SER A 216 5.37 -8.92 4.37
N CYS A 217 4.40 -8.36 3.63
CA CYS A 217 2.98 -8.57 3.85
C CYS A 217 2.59 -10.04 3.68
N PHE A 218 3.06 -10.68 2.62
CA PHE A 218 2.81 -12.11 2.39
C PHE A 218 3.42 -12.97 3.50
N GLY A 219 4.66 -12.70 3.90
CA GLY A 219 5.34 -13.40 5.00
C GLY A 219 4.55 -13.31 6.31
N PHE A 220 4.13 -12.10 6.72
CA PHE A 220 3.32 -11.93 7.93
C PHE A 220 1.95 -12.60 7.84
N TYR A 221 1.33 -12.62 6.65
CA TYR A 221 0.08 -13.34 6.44
C TYR A 221 0.25 -14.85 6.60
N ILE A 222 1.30 -15.43 6.03
CA ILE A 222 1.63 -16.85 6.16
C ILE A 222 1.91 -17.19 7.63
N LEU A 223 2.73 -16.39 8.32
CA LEU A 223 3.00 -16.57 9.75
C LEU A 223 1.71 -16.49 10.59
N LEU A 224 0.81 -15.56 10.28
CA LEU A 224 -0.49 -15.45 10.94
C LEU A 224 -1.34 -16.71 10.72
N LYS A 225 -1.39 -17.24 9.50
CA LYS A 225 -2.13 -18.48 9.19
C LYS A 225 -1.53 -19.70 9.88
N PHE A 226 -0.21 -19.84 9.90
CA PHE A 226 0.46 -20.90 10.64
C PHE A 226 0.12 -20.85 12.13
N ARG A 227 0.16 -19.67 12.75
CA ARG A 227 -0.24 -19.50 14.15
C ARG A 227 -1.71 -19.88 14.38
N GLN A 228 -2.63 -19.43 13.52
CA GLN A 228 -4.05 -19.80 13.58
C GLN A 228 -4.28 -21.31 13.43
N MET A 229 -3.54 -21.98 12.56
CA MET A 229 -3.63 -23.43 12.40
C MET A 229 -3.08 -24.14 13.63
N TRP A 230 -1.92 -23.71 14.12
CA TRP A 230 -1.28 -24.26 15.32
C TRP A 230 -2.19 -24.20 16.54
N GLU A 231 -2.80 -23.04 16.80
CA GLU A 231 -3.72 -22.85 17.92
C GLU A 231 -4.97 -23.71 17.79
N ARG A 232 -5.57 -23.81 16.59
CA ARG A 232 -6.72 -24.68 16.35
C ARG A 232 -6.37 -26.15 16.57
N SER A 233 -5.21 -26.60 16.13
CA SER A 233 -4.73 -27.96 16.36
C SER A 233 -4.50 -28.23 17.86
N ARG A 234 -3.91 -27.27 18.60
CA ARG A 234 -3.74 -27.38 20.06
C ARG A 234 -5.08 -27.45 20.79
N GLN A 235 -6.07 -26.63 20.39
CA GLN A 235 -7.41 -26.66 20.96
C GLN A 235 -8.12 -28.00 20.73
N ARG A 236 -8.03 -28.55 19.51
CA ARG A 236 -8.59 -29.88 19.20
C ARG A 236 -8.00 -30.98 20.09
N LYS A 237 -6.67 -31.01 20.23
CA LYS A 237 -5.99 -31.99 21.11
C LYS A 237 -6.45 -31.87 22.57
N MET A 238 -6.59 -30.65 23.09
CA MET A 238 -7.11 -30.45 24.45
C MET A 238 -8.57 -30.91 24.58
N GLN A 239 -9.40 -30.66 23.58
CA GLN A 239 -10.81 -31.07 23.60
C GLN A 239 -10.97 -32.60 23.51
N GLU A 240 -10.10 -33.28 22.75
CA GLU A 240 -10.05 -34.74 22.67
C GLU A 240 -9.58 -35.38 24.00
N GLN A 241 -8.63 -34.75 24.72
CA GLN A 241 -8.09 -35.27 25.97
C GLN A 241 -9.01 -35.10 27.19
N PHE A 242 -9.77 -34.00 27.28
CA PHE A 242 -10.53 -33.66 28.49
C PHE A 242 -12.03 -33.98 28.42
N GLY A 243 -12.53 -34.51 27.29
CA GLY A 243 -13.92 -34.94 27.15
C GLY A 243 -14.94 -33.78 27.17
N SER A 244 -16.11 -34.04 26.58
CA SER A 244 -17.17 -33.08 26.24
C SER A 244 -17.94 -32.49 27.43
N THR A 245 -17.30 -32.18 28.55
CA THR A 245 -17.99 -31.61 29.70
C THR A 245 -17.23 -30.39 30.20
N THR A 246 -17.80 -29.22 29.84
CA THR A 246 -17.37 -27.87 30.20
C THR A 246 -16.37 -27.23 29.22
N PRO A 247 -16.71 -26.10 28.56
CA PRO A 247 -15.71 -25.31 27.84
C PRO A 247 -14.76 -24.66 28.85
N LEU A 248 -13.72 -25.38 29.27
CA LEU A 248 -12.73 -24.95 30.28
C LEU A 248 -11.84 -23.78 29.83
N ILE A 249 -12.02 -23.28 28.61
CA ILE A 249 -11.47 -21.99 28.20
C ILE A 249 -12.63 -21.19 27.63
N PRO A 250 -13.07 -20.11 28.29
CA PRO A 250 -14.14 -19.31 27.75
C PRO A 250 -13.68 -18.80 26.38
N ARG A 251 -14.60 -18.85 25.41
CA ARG A 251 -14.46 -18.47 23.99
C ARG A 251 -14.08 -16.98 23.78
N THR A 252 -13.54 -16.32 24.81
CA THR A 252 -13.74 -14.91 25.11
C THR A 252 -12.47 -14.05 25.13
N ARG A 253 -11.27 -14.53 24.73
CA ARG A 253 -10.13 -13.60 24.50
C ARG A 253 -9.47 -13.68 23.13
N CYS A 254 -9.12 -14.86 22.60
CA CYS A 254 -8.50 -14.95 21.27
C CYS A 254 -9.39 -14.51 20.10
N ASN A 255 -10.71 -14.50 20.29
CA ASN A 255 -11.70 -14.05 19.31
C ASN A 255 -12.08 -12.56 19.44
N GLN A 256 -11.48 -11.79 20.35
CA GLN A 256 -11.93 -10.41 20.64
C GLN A 256 -11.51 -9.36 19.60
N GLN A 257 -10.64 -9.67 18.63
CA GLN A 257 -10.61 -8.85 17.42
C GLN A 257 -11.72 -9.35 16.51
N PRO A 258 -12.77 -8.54 16.27
CA PRO A 258 -13.90 -8.99 15.47
C PRO A 258 -13.37 -9.49 14.12
N PRO A 259 -13.83 -10.65 13.60
CA PRO A 259 -13.34 -11.24 12.35
C PRO A 259 -13.40 -10.25 11.18
N GLU A 260 -14.38 -9.35 11.22
CA GLU A 260 -14.56 -8.21 10.31
C GLU A 260 -13.36 -7.25 10.24
N HIS A 261 -12.66 -6.97 11.36
CA HIS A 261 -11.49 -6.09 11.33
C HIS A 261 -10.33 -6.81 10.65
N LYS A 262 -10.06 -8.07 10.99
CA LYS A 262 -8.97 -8.85 10.40
C LYS A 262 -9.12 -8.97 8.88
N LEU A 263 -10.34 -9.19 8.39
CA LEU A 263 -10.62 -9.39 6.97
C LEU A 263 -10.45 -8.09 6.15
N SER A 264 -10.92 -6.94 6.66
CA SER A 264 -10.76 -5.66 5.95
C SER A 264 -9.30 -5.24 5.76
N PHE A 265 -8.42 -5.54 6.73
CA PHE A 265 -6.99 -5.20 6.60
C PHE A 265 -6.22 -6.18 5.73
N ILE A 266 -6.59 -7.47 5.74
CA ILE A 266 -6.03 -8.42 4.76
C ILE A 266 -6.40 -8.00 3.34
N PHE A 267 -7.66 -7.63 3.14
CA PHE A 267 -8.14 -7.16 1.85
C PHE A 267 -7.46 -5.85 1.42
N LEU A 268 -7.17 -4.95 2.36
CA LEU A 268 -6.45 -3.70 2.08
C LEU A 268 -5.11 -3.96 1.38
N TRP A 269 -4.18 -4.72 1.98
CA TRP A 269 -2.87 -4.92 1.36
C TRP A 269 -2.94 -5.78 0.08
N ILE A 270 -3.91 -6.70 -0.04
CA ILE A 270 -4.12 -7.45 -1.29
C ILE A 270 -4.52 -6.48 -2.43
N VAL A 271 -5.45 -5.57 -2.16
CA VAL A 271 -5.89 -4.57 -3.14
C VAL A 271 -4.72 -3.66 -3.53
N GLU A 272 -3.93 -3.19 -2.56
CA GLU A 272 -2.72 -2.38 -2.84
C GLU A 272 -1.75 -3.12 -3.78
N ILE A 273 -1.50 -4.42 -3.57
CA ILE A 273 -0.66 -5.23 -4.47
C ILE A 273 -1.23 -5.28 -5.87
N VAL A 274 -2.52 -5.58 -6.01
CA VAL A 274 -3.18 -5.69 -7.33
C VAL A 274 -3.13 -4.36 -8.08
N LEU A 275 -3.26 -3.23 -7.38
CA LEU A 275 -3.22 -1.91 -7.99
C LEU A 275 -1.80 -1.53 -8.45
N ARG A 276 -0.74 -2.00 -7.80
CA ARG A 276 0.65 -1.58 -8.10
C ARG A 276 1.45 -2.57 -8.94
N ILE A 277 0.98 -3.82 -9.06
CA ILE A 277 1.72 -4.90 -9.72
C ILE A 277 2.06 -4.56 -11.18
N SER A 278 1.18 -3.86 -11.89
CA SER A 278 1.40 -3.41 -13.27
C SER A 278 2.67 -2.55 -13.40
N GLY A 279 2.86 -1.59 -12.51
CA GLY A 279 4.05 -0.75 -12.47
C GLY A 279 5.32 -1.51 -12.08
N THR A 280 5.23 -2.50 -11.18
CA THR A 280 6.37 -3.39 -10.88
C THR A 280 6.77 -4.23 -12.09
N VAL A 281 5.80 -4.80 -12.80
CA VAL A 281 6.08 -5.61 -14.00
C VAL A 281 6.75 -4.74 -15.09
N ARG A 282 6.27 -3.52 -15.32
CA ARG A 282 6.92 -2.57 -16.25
C ARG A 282 8.35 -2.23 -15.86
N PHE A 283 8.61 -2.01 -14.57
CA PHE A 283 9.96 -1.77 -14.06
C PHE A 283 10.90 -2.95 -14.36
N ILE A 284 10.46 -4.18 -14.07
CA ILE A 284 11.25 -5.40 -14.32
C ILE A 284 11.49 -5.57 -15.83
N MET A 285 10.45 -5.42 -16.66
CA MET A 285 10.55 -5.50 -18.11
C MET A 285 11.55 -4.46 -18.66
N THR A 286 11.47 -3.22 -18.18
CA THR A 286 12.37 -2.12 -18.58
C THR A 286 13.81 -2.41 -18.15
N ALA A 287 14.01 -2.93 -16.94
CA ALA A 287 15.33 -3.31 -16.44
C ALA A 287 15.93 -4.48 -17.25
N LEU A 288 15.15 -5.52 -17.56
CA LEU A 288 15.59 -6.65 -18.38
C LEU A 288 15.95 -6.22 -19.81
N ARG A 289 15.14 -5.36 -20.43
CA ARG A 289 15.43 -4.83 -21.76
C ARG A 289 16.72 -4.01 -21.78
N ARG A 290 16.95 -3.19 -20.75
CA ARG A 290 18.09 -2.27 -20.68
C ARG A 290 19.40 -2.92 -20.26
N HIS A 291 19.37 -3.91 -19.37
CA HIS A 291 20.58 -4.53 -18.82
C HIS A 291 20.90 -5.89 -19.42
N ALA A 292 19.89 -6.67 -19.81
CA ALA A 292 20.07 -8.00 -20.37
C ALA A 292 19.82 -8.06 -21.89
N CYS A 293 19.47 -6.94 -22.53
CA CYS A 293 19.08 -6.85 -23.95
C CYS A 293 17.99 -7.88 -24.33
N ILE A 294 17.12 -8.24 -23.38
CA ILE A 294 15.99 -9.16 -23.60
C ILE A 294 14.76 -8.32 -23.99
N SER A 295 14.31 -8.44 -25.24
CA SER A 295 13.07 -7.82 -25.70
C SER A 295 12.09 -8.89 -26.21
N PRO A 296 11.01 -9.19 -25.47
CA PRO A 296 9.94 -10.06 -25.94
C PRO A 296 9.31 -9.51 -27.24
N PRO A 297 8.82 -10.38 -28.15
CA PRO A 297 8.22 -9.97 -29.43
C PRO A 297 6.93 -9.13 -29.29
N PHE A 298 6.36 -9.05 -28.08
CA PHE A 298 5.14 -8.27 -27.78
C PHE A 298 5.38 -7.15 -26.75
N TYR A 299 6.63 -6.76 -26.51
CA TYR A 299 6.99 -5.81 -25.45
C TYR A 299 6.18 -4.52 -25.52
N GLU A 300 6.04 -3.91 -26.70
CA GLU A 300 5.39 -2.62 -26.87
C GLU A 300 3.89 -2.68 -26.55
N HIS A 301 3.19 -3.70 -27.05
CA HIS A 301 1.77 -3.89 -26.75
C HIS A 301 1.53 -4.15 -25.26
N VAL A 302 2.39 -4.98 -24.64
CA VAL A 302 2.28 -5.29 -23.21
C VAL A 302 2.61 -4.05 -22.36
N ASP A 303 3.61 -3.26 -22.73
CA ASP A 303 3.97 -2.02 -22.01
C ASP A 303 2.82 -1.00 -22.02
N VAL A 304 2.15 -0.80 -23.15
CA VAL A 304 0.98 0.10 -23.24
C VAL A 304 -0.17 -0.37 -22.36
N ILE A 305 -0.49 -1.67 -22.37
CA ILE A 305 -1.55 -2.23 -21.52
C ILE A 305 -1.19 -2.05 -20.05
N LEU A 306 0.05 -2.39 -19.67
CA LEU A 306 0.51 -2.23 -18.30
C LEU A 306 0.54 -0.76 -17.89
N MET A 307 0.82 0.18 -18.80
CA MET A 307 0.80 1.61 -18.55
C MET A 307 -0.61 2.10 -18.19
N HIS A 308 -1.64 1.63 -18.89
CA HIS A 308 -3.02 1.93 -18.55
C HIS A 308 -3.38 1.43 -17.14
N PHE A 309 -3.03 0.18 -16.82
CA PHE A 309 -3.27 -0.39 -15.51
C PHE A 309 -2.46 0.31 -14.41
N GLN A 310 -1.23 0.72 -14.69
CA GLN A 310 -0.40 1.47 -13.75
C GLN A 310 -1.00 2.86 -13.49
N SER A 311 -1.38 3.58 -14.54
CA SER A 311 -2.00 4.90 -14.47
C SER A 311 -3.29 4.88 -13.63
N PHE A 312 -4.10 3.83 -13.77
CA PHE A 312 -5.25 3.60 -12.91
C PHE A 312 -4.83 3.26 -11.47
N GLY A 313 -3.99 2.25 -11.32
CA GLY A 313 -3.74 1.59 -10.04
C GLY A 313 -2.90 2.40 -9.07
N ASP A 314 -1.83 3.04 -9.53
CA ASP A 314 -0.96 3.86 -8.69
C ASP A 314 -1.75 5.03 -8.05
N CYS A 315 -2.80 5.52 -8.72
CA CYS A 315 -3.65 6.61 -8.26
C CYS A 315 -4.81 6.16 -7.36
N ALA A 316 -5.30 4.92 -7.49
CA ALA A 316 -6.56 4.48 -6.90
C ALA A 316 -6.50 4.08 -5.41
N GLN A 317 -5.33 4.17 -4.76
CA GLN A 317 -5.10 3.62 -3.41
C GLN A 317 -6.07 4.15 -2.35
N ALA A 318 -6.16 5.47 -2.15
CA ALA A 318 -7.04 6.04 -1.14
C ALA A 318 -8.53 5.82 -1.47
N PHE A 319 -8.89 5.77 -2.76
CA PHE A 319 -10.24 5.44 -3.20
C PHE A 319 -10.63 4.02 -2.79
N CYS A 320 -9.78 3.04 -3.04
CA CYS A 320 -10.01 1.65 -2.65
C CYS A 320 -10.04 1.50 -1.13
N SER A 321 -9.12 2.14 -0.41
CA SER A 321 -9.16 2.22 1.06
C SER A 321 -10.48 2.78 1.58
N PHE A 322 -11.04 3.80 0.93
CA PHE A 322 -12.34 4.37 1.27
C PHE A 322 -13.47 3.35 1.05
N LEU A 323 -13.52 2.69 -0.11
CA LEU A 323 -14.55 1.69 -0.40
C LEU A 323 -14.56 0.57 0.63
N ILE A 324 -13.39 0.03 0.97
CA ILE A 324 -13.25 -1.06 1.95
C ILE A 324 -13.77 -0.63 3.33
N PHE A 325 -13.29 0.50 3.84
CA PHE A 325 -13.52 0.87 5.23
C PHE A 325 -14.78 1.70 5.49
N CYS A 326 -15.27 2.44 4.50
CA CYS A 326 -16.42 3.32 4.64
C CYS A 326 -17.68 2.76 3.97
N VAL A 327 -17.56 2.07 2.83
CA VAL A 327 -18.71 1.57 2.06
C VAL A 327 -18.98 0.10 2.37
N PHE A 328 -18.10 -0.82 1.98
CA PHE A 328 -18.31 -2.26 2.10
C PHE A 328 -18.48 -2.68 3.56
N ARG A 329 -17.74 -2.09 4.49
CA ARG A 329 -17.93 -2.34 5.92
C ARG A 329 -19.31 -1.92 6.45
N ARG A 330 -19.94 -0.88 5.88
CA ARG A 330 -21.31 -0.50 6.26
C ARG A 330 -22.33 -1.45 5.64
N LEU A 331 -22.14 -1.79 4.37
CA LEU A 331 -23.00 -2.71 3.64
C LEU A 331 -23.02 -4.09 4.31
N PHE A 332 -21.85 -4.64 4.67
CA PHE A 332 -21.75 -5.94 5.34
C PHE A 332 -22.48 -5.95 6.68
N ARG A 333 -22.33 -4.89 7.49
CA ARG A 333 -23.07 -4.75 8.76
C ARG A 333 -24.57 -4.62 8.55
N TYR A 334 -24.99 -3.91 7.52
CA TYR A 334 -26.41 -3.77 7.18
C TYR A 334 -27.03 -5.11 6.77
N ILE A 335 -26.37 -5.86 5.89
CA ILE A 335 -26.82 -7.19 5.45
C ILE A 335 -26.88 -8.16 6.64
N ASN A 336 -25.85 -8.17 7.48
CA ASN A 336 -25.80 -9.08 8.63
C ASN A 336 -26.91 -8.77 9.66
N ASN A 337 -27.21 -7.49 9.88
CA ASN A 337 -28.33 -7.08 10.75
C ASN A 337 -29.69 -7.48 10.16
N ARG A 338 -29.84 -7.39 8.82
CA ARG A 338 -31.08 -7.82 8.15
C ARG A 338 -31.29 -9.33 8.26
N ASN A 339 -30.22 -10.11 8.04
CA ASN A 339 -30.28 -11.58 8.13
C ASN A 339 -30.41 -12.09 9.57
N GLY A 340 -29.84 -11.38 10.55
CA GLY A 340 -30.05 -11.65 11.97
C GLY A 340 -31.50 -11.45 12.42
N ASN A 341 -32.16 -10.41 11.90
CA ASN A 341 -33.58 -10.17 12.17
C ASN A 341 -34.51 -11.18 11.48
N THR A 342 -34.15 -11.75 10.32
CA THR A 342 -34.96 -12.80 9.66
C THR A 342 -34.87 -14.16 10.37
N ASN A 343 -33.77 -14.44 11.07
CA ASN A 343 -33.64 -15.69 11.83
C ASN A 343 -34.44 -15.63 13.16
N LEU A 344 -34.55 -14.45 13.78
CA LEU A 344 -35.39 -14.24 14.96
C LEU A 344 -36.90 -14.33 14.66
N SER A 345 -37.32 -14.04 13.42
CA SER A 345 -38.73 -14.20 13.01
C SER A 345 -39.13 -15.64 12.68
N HIS A 346 -38.17 -16.54 12.47
CA HIS A 346 -38.43 -17.97 12.24
C HIS A 346 -38.37 -18.83 13.53
N GLU A 347 -37.77 -18.31 14.60
CA GLU A 347 -37.82 -18.94 15.94
C GLU A 347 -39.03 -18.49 16.77
N ALA A 348 -39.84 -17.55 16.26
CA ALA A 348 -41.04 -17.01 16.91
C ALA A 348 -42.37 -17.46 16.27
N SER A 349 -42.33 -18.43 15.35
CA SER A 349 -43.52 -19.01 14.68
C SER A 349 -43.75 -20.46 15.06
#